data_AF-A0A256A3E0-F1
#
_entry.id   AF-A0A256A3E0-F1
#
_cell.length_a   1.000
_cell.length_b   1.000
_cell.length_c   1.000
_cell.angle_alpha   90.00
_cell.angle_beta   90.00
_cell.angle_gamma   90.00
#
_symmetry.space_group_name_H-M   'P 1'
#
loop_
_entity.id
_entity.type
_entity.pdbx_description
1 polymer ?
#
loop_
_entity_poly.entity_id
_entity_poly.type
_entity_poly.pdbx_seq_one_letter_code
_entity_poly.pdbx_strand_id
1 'polypeptide(L)' 'MKKIFLAAILLVCLTMNARVWNVTTTCGVIGTINIADNATLKQITDAVATYNLMHCGVYPKTVKLTVNT' A
#
# COMPACT_ATOMS: atom_id res chain seq x y z
N MET A 1 9.48 18.26 46.66
CA MET A 1 9.14 17.04 45.90
C MET A 1 8.42 17.42 44.61
N LYS A 2 9.14 17.55 43.49
CA LYS A 2 8.51 17.70 42.16
C LYS A 2 8.72 16.39 41.41
N LYS A 3 7.62 15.64 41.25
CA LYS A 3 7.57 14.37 40.52
C LYS A 3 7.61 14.72 39.03
N ILE A 4 8.75 14.53 38.39
CA ILE A 4 8.83 14.53 36.92
C ILE A 4 8.41 13.13 36.48
N PHE A 5 7.11 12.95 36.32
CA PHE A 5 6.50 11.73 35.79
C PHE A 5 5.75 12.11 34.52
N LEU A 6 6.00 11.31 33.47
CA LEU A 6 5.41 11.39 32.13
C LEU A 6 5.89 12.60 31.31
N ALA A 7 6.40 12.47 30.09
CA ALA A 7 6.10 11.46 29.09
C ALA A 7 7.38 11.09 28.34
N ALA A 8 7.91 9.89 28.62
CA ALA A 8 8.56 9.11 27.59
C ALA A 8 7.47 8.80 26.56
N ILE A 9 7.24 9.75 25.65
CA ILE A 9 6.41 9.54 24.48
C ILE A 9 7.10 8.43 23.73
N LEU A 10 6.56 7.23 23.94
CA LEU A 10 6.76 6.04 23.15
C LEU A 10 6.60 6.43 21.68
N LEU A 11 7.69 6.86 21.07
CA LEU A 11 7.98 6.69 19.66
C LEU A 11 8.08 5.18 19.42
N VAL A 12 6.97 4.47 19.57
CA VAL A 12 6.79 3.18 18.92
C VAL A 12 6.68 3.55 17.46
N CYS A 13 7.84 3.60 16.81
CA CYS A 13 7.95 3.54 15.37
C CYS A 13 7.30 2.22 14.99
N LEU A 14 6.00 2.27 14.67
CA LEU A 14 5.28 1.15 14.09
C LEU A 14 5.98 0.90 12.76
N THR A 15 6.89 -0.07 12.73
CA THR A 15 7.51 -0.55 11.50
C THR A 15 6.39 -1.14 10.66
N MET A 16 5.80 -0.32 9.77
CA MET A 16 4.78 -0.78 8.84
C MET A 16 5.50 -1.68 7.84
N ASN A 17 5.32 -2.99 8.00
CA ASN A 17 5.81 -3.96 7.03
C ASN A 17 5.06 -3.71 5.71
N ALA A 18 5.80 -3.42 4.65
CA ALA A 18 5.27 -3.28 3.31
C ALA A 18 5.59 -4.55 2.53
N ARG A 19 4.58 -5.09 1.85
CA ARG A 19 4.74 -6.19 0.91
C ARG A 19 4.85 -5.64 -0.51
N VAL A 20 5.73 -6.24 -1.29
CA VAL A 20 5.87 -5.97 -2.72
C VAL A 20 4.76 -6.71 -3.47
N TRP A 21 3.99 -6.00 -4.28
CA TRP A 21 2.94 -6.55 -5.14
C TRP A 21 3.32 -6.39 -6.60
N ASN A 22 3.20 -7.47 -7.38
CA ASN A 22 3.33 -7.42 -8.83
C ASN A 22 2.02 -6.95 -9.45
N VAL A 23 2.09 -5.94 -10.31
CA VAL A 23 0.94 -5.35 -11.00
C VAL A 23 1.15 -5.46 -12.49
N THR A 24 0.15 -6.02 -13.17
CA THR A 24 0.07 -6.00 -14.64
C THR A 24 -1.02 -5.02 -15.04
N THR A 25 -0.64 -4.01 -15.80
CA THR A 25 -1.57 -2.98 -16.29
C THR A 25 -2.33 -3.46 -17.52
N THR A 26 -3.40 -2.74 -17.85
CA THR A 26 -4.24 -3.01 -19.04
C THR A 26 -3.50 -2.83 -20.36
N CYS A 27 -2.42 -2.03 -20.37
CA CYS A 27 -1.55 -1.85 -21.55
C CYS A 27 -0.35 -2.81 -21.57
N GLY A 28 -0.31 -3.81 -20.68
CA GLY A 28 0.73 -4.84 -20.67
C GLY A 28 2.02 -4.48 -19.93
N VAL A 29 2.04 -3.35 -19.21
CA VAL A 29 3.18 -2.97 -18.37
C VAL A 29 3.14 -3.80 -17.08
N ILE A 30 4.24 -4.47 -16.78
CA ILE A 30 4.41 -5.22 -15.53
C ILE A 30 5.36 -4.41 -14.64
N GLY A 31 4.94 -4.17 -13.40
CA GLY A 31 5.78 -3.51 -12.41
C GLY A 31 5.44 -3.92 -10.99
N THR A 32 6.05 -3.23 -10.04
CA THR A 32 5.89 -3.53 -8.62
C THR A 32 5.42 -2.29 -7.86
N ILE A 33 4.52 -2.50 -6.90
CA ILE A 33 4.09 -1.48 -5.95
C ILE A 33 4.28 -2.00 -4.53
N ASN A 34 4.75 -1.15 -3.63
CA ASN A 34 4.87 -1.46 -2.23
C ASN A 34 3.59 -1.06 -1.53
N ILE A 35 2.89 -2.04 -0.94
CA ILE A 35 1.66 -1.80 -0.19
C ILE A 35 1.85 -2.30 1.24
N ALA A 36 1.42 -1.52 2.21
CA ALA A 36 1.46 -1.92 3.62
C ALA A 36 0.68 -3.22 3.86
N ASP A 37 1.18 -4.11 4.71
CA ASP A 37 0.55 -5.40 5.01
C ASP A 37 -0.84 -5.25 5.65
N ASN A 38 -1.11 -4.11 6.29
CA ASN A 38 -2.40 -3.79 6.88
C ASN A 38 -3.32 -2.96 5.95
N ALA A 39 -2.96 -2.82 4.67
CA ALA A 39 -3.79 -2.10 3.72
C ALA A 39 -5.13 -2.81 3.48
N THR A 40 -6.21 -2.04 3.48
CA THR A 40 -7.54 -2.53 3.11
C THR A 40 -7.60 -2.87 1.62
N LEU A 41 -8.54 -3.76 1.24
CA LEU A 41 -8.78 -4.08 -0.18
C LEU A 41 -9.05 -2.83 -1.03
N LYS A 42 -9.73 -1.81 -0.48
CA LYS A 42 -9.96 -0.54 -1.16
C LYS A 42 -8.65 0.20 -1.45
N GLN A 43 -7.74 0.27 -0.48
CA GLN A 43 -6.44 0.92 -0.68
C GLN A 43 -5.57 0.17 -1.70
N ILE A 44 -5.60 -1.17 -1.67
CA ILE A 44 -4.89 -2.01 -2.66
C ILE A 44 -5.43 -1.74 -4.06
N THR A 45 -6.76 -1.78 -4.24
CA THR A 45 -7.40 -1.55 -5.54
C THR A 45 -7.18 -0.13 -6.05
N ASP A 46 -7.28 0.88 -5.19
CA ASP A 46 -6.99 2.28 -5.53
C ASP A 46 -5.53 2.47 -5.97
N ALA A 47 -4.57 1.82 -5.28
CA ALA A 47 -3.15 1.88 -5.63
C ALA A 47 -2.87 1.25 -6.99
N VAL A 48 -3.44 0.07 -7.26
CA VAL A 48 -3.32 -0.61 -8.56
C VAL A 48 -4.00 0.19 -9.68
N ALA A 49 -5.18 0.76 -9.44
CA ALA A 49 -5.87 1.59 -10.42
C ALA A 49 -5.10 2.88 -10.74
N THR A 50 -4.48 3.50 -9.74
CA THR A 50 -3.61 4.66 -9.91
C THR A 50 -2.36 4.31 -10.70
N TYR A 51 -1.74 3.15 -10.44
CA TYR A 51 -0.61 2.65 -11.21
C TYR A 51 -0.99 2.47 -12.70
N ASN A 52 -2.16 1.88 -12.96
CA ASN A 52 -2.67 1.73 -14.32
C ASN A 52 -2.94 3.08 -15.01
N LEU A 53 -3.47 4.05 -14.27
CA LEU A 53 -3.69 5.41 -14.79
C LEU A 53 -2.37 6.09 -15.16
N MET A 54 -1.34 5.96 -14.33
CA MET A 54 -0.03 6.58 -14.59
C MET A 54 0.68 5.96 -15.81
N HIS A 55 0.55 4.65 -16.00
CA HIS A 55 1.24 3.94 -17.08
C HIS A 55 0.45 3.83 -18.38
N CYS A 56 -0.88 3.77 -18.31
CA CYS A 56 -1.75 3.53 -19.47
C CYS A 56 -2.74 4.66 -19.73
N GLY A 57 -2.81 5.70 -18.88
CA GLY A 57 -3.78 6.78 -19.01
C GLY A 57 -5.24 6.38 -18.74
N VAL A 58 -5.47 5.18 -18.20
CA VAL A 58 -6.81 4.62 -17.96
C VAL A 58 -6.97 4.26 -16.49
N TYR A 59 -8.04 4.72 -15.86
CA TYR A 59 -8.42 4.29 -14.52
C TYR A 59 -9.40 3.11 -14.62
N PRO A 60 -8.98 1.87 -14.28
CA PRO A 60 -9.82 0.69 -14.46
C PRO A 60 -10.98 0.67 -13.45
N LYS A 61 -12.19 0.32 -13.92
CA LYS A 61 -13.37 0.14 -13.06
C LYS A 61 -13.32 -1.13 -12.21
N THR A 62 -12.48 -2.09 -12.59
CA THR A 62 -12.36 -3.38 -11.91
C THR A 62 -10.89 -3.78 -11.87
N VAL A 63 -10.41 -4.13 -10.68
CA VAL A 63 -9.06 -4.65 -10.46
C VAL A 63 -9.18 -6.10 -10.03
N LYS A 64 -8.52 -7.02 -10.74
CA LYS A 64 -8.41 -8.42 -10.35
C LYS A 64 -7.17 -8.59 -9.49
N LEU A 65 -7.36 -9.02 -8.24
CA LEU A 65 -6.27 -9.31 -7.31
C LEU A 65 -6.11 -10.82 -7.22
N THR A 66 -4.92 -11.33 -7.54
CA THR A 66 -4.54 -12.72 -7.30
C THR A 66 -3.55 -12.74 -6.14
N VAL A 67 -3.93 -13.34 -5.03
CA VAL A 67 -3.05 -13.52 -3.88
C VAL A 67 -2.46 -14.92 -3.96
N ASN A 68 -1.16 -15.03 -4.25
CA ASN A 68 -0.45 -16.29 -4.09
C ASN A 68 -0.02 -16.37 -2.61
N THR A 69 -0.71 -17.23 -1.85
CA THR A 69 -0.33 -17.63 -0.49
C THR A 69 0.87 -18.56 -0.51
#